data_AF-A0A7L1YGT1-F1
#
_entry.id   AF-A0A7L1YGT1-F1
#
_cell.length_a   1.000
_cell.length_b   1.000
_cell.length_c   1.000
_cell.angle_alpha   90.00
_cell.angle_beta   90.00
_cell.angle_gamma   90.00
#
_symmetry.space_group_name_H-M   'P 1'
#
loop_
_entity.id
_entity.type
_entity.pdbx_description
1 polymer ?
#
loop_
_entity_poly.entity_id
_entity_poly.type
_entity_poly.pdbx_seq_one_letter_code
_entity_poly.pdbx_strand_id
1 'polypeptide(L)'
;MAGGQRAVGLALGWGCCLLLLLLLWCAAASKVDVSTPPVVEVEVGGTARIECNFYIPDNDSYTYIDWFYLDRTNSRVRLCHVTEGEVLKEDTEYKGRLSVGEDKALSISKVTVQDVRTFVCQVGAGSSGVGENRTELRVYKAPETPEIDPNPAGISVQSSDLPQIARCVSKNSFPPPNITWHKNGEQLQLQENQVKYTRTRESSGLYTVTSTMFSPVTREDRHSQYHCTVHYWLRGQRHALESQKVKITVFYPAEHLKLQVMPSSSLVKEGDNVKLVCEADGNPPPVFSFYKIVLEDWQDLSSLTEPDSGVLNLHGVNKSSSGLYRCQSLDLDDMTQMQQDVELVVNYIEGVRVKMEPASPLQEGDSVTLSCDAHSPVALDYQWRDEKGKKVAEGNQLFLSNLTFETSNNFSCRVLAPSVPGLEQSKQVSVAVQGKPRIVSISSPLYVRQDEVVNLTCKAIAFPRPSVHWNINGTAHEYMDNQHIASNLTVRVSHDLLRAGAMCRVSNALGVSEKHIQLLDQKTTAESQGVIIVAIIVAILVVAVLGAVIYFLHKKGKIPCGRAGKQDITRPEARKDKIVVEVKSDKLPEEAGLLQGANGEKRPGADQ
;
A
#
# COMPACT_ATOMS: atom_id res chain seq x y z
N MET A 1 -73.74 36.15 -41.03
CA MET A 1 -74.88 36.62 -41.87
C MET A 1 -75.92 37.20 -40.94
N ALA A 2 -76.55 38.33 -41.29
CA ALA A 2 -77.42 39.18 -40.43
C ALA A 2 -76.72 39.74 -39.16
N GLY A 3 -76.82 41.00 -38.73
CA GLY A 3 -77.71 42.12 -39.13
C GLY A 3 -78.89 42.26 -38.15
N GLY A 4 -79.21 43.41 -37.53
CA GLY A 4 -78.52 44.71 -37.48
C GLY A 4 -79.26 45.76 -36.61
N GLN A 5 -78.50 46.79 -36.18
CA GLN A 5 -78.82 48.24 -36.12
C GLN A 5 -80.07 48.88 -35.43
N ARG A 6 -79.75 49.93 -34.63
CA ARG A 6 -80.47 51.23 -34.41
C ARG A 6 -81.78 51.20 -33.57
N ALA A 7 -82.26 52.26 -32.90
CA ALA A 7 -81.86 53.69 -32.70
C ALA A 7 -82.17 54.11 -31.22
N VAL A 8 -81.40 54.95 -30.51
CA VAL A 8 -81.38 56.44 -30.46
C VAL A 8 -82.75 57.13 -30.26
N GLY A 9 -82.94 57.84 -29.13
CA GLY A 9 -84.13 58.68 -28.88
C GLY A 9 -84.25 59.34 -27.49
N LEU A 10 -83.54 60.47 -27.31
CA LEU A 10 -83.89 61.68 -26.50
C LEU A 10 -84.86 61.54 -25.30
N ALA A 11 -84.43 61.70 -24.05
CA ALA A 11 -84.08 62.98 -23.38
C ALA A 11 -85.26 63.95 -23.13
N LEU A 12 -85.98 63.75 -22.01
CA LEU A 12 -86.84 64.75 -21.33
C LEU A 12 -87.19 64.22 -19.92
N GLY A 13 -86.37 64.53 -18.91
CA GLY A 13 -86.57 64.01 -17.54
C GLY A 13 -85.61 64.52 -16.46
N TRP A 14 -84.84 65.57 -16.71
CA TRP A 14 -83.75 66.03 -15.81
C TRP A 14 -84.17 67.12 -14.81
N GLY A 15 -85.45 67.49 -14.73
CA GLY A 15 -85.94 68.51 -13.79
C GLY A 15 -86.22 68.02 -12.36
N CYS A 16 -86.92 66.89 -12.21
CA CYS A 16 -87.38 66.43 -10.89
C CYS A 16 -86.39 65.50 -10.16
N CYS A 17 -85.52 64.77 -10.88
CA CYS A 17 -84.54 63.91 -10.22
C CYS A 17 -83.44 64.69 -9.49
N LEU A 18 -83.06 65.89 -9.94
CA LEU A 18 -82.01 66.66 -9.25
C LEU A 18 -82.47 67.20 -7.88
N LEU A 19 -83.74 67.58 -7.69
CA LEU A 19 -84.21 67.97 -6.35
C LEU A 19 -84.31 66.76 -5.40
N LEU A 20 -84.67 65.58 -5.89
CA LEU A 20 -84.64 64.34 -5.09
C LEU A 20 -83.21 63.91 -4.75
N LEU A 21 -82.25 64.05 -5.68
CA LEU A 21 -80.82 63.80 -5.43
C LEU A 21 -80.19 64.81 -4.47
N LEU A 22 -80.60 66.09 -4.51
CA LEU A 22 -80.13 67.11 -3.57
C LEU A 22 -80.77 66.97 -2.17
N LEU A 23 -82.01 66.51 -2.06
CA LEU A 23 -82.66 66.23 -0.77
C LEU A 23 -82.20 64.90 -0.14
N LEU A 24 -81.64 63.96 -0.93
CA LEU A 24 -80.96 62.76 -0.42
C LEU A 24 -79.54 63.03 0.11
N TRP A 25 -79.01 64.25 -0.03
CA TRP A 25 -77.67 64.63 0.40
C TRP A 25 -77.59 65.36 1.76
N CYS A 26 -78.69 65.42 2.53
CA CYS A 26 -78.72 66.00 3.88
C CYS A 26 -79.41 65.08 4.90
N ALA A 27 -79.01 63.80 4.93
CA ALA A 27 -79.32 62.87 6.03
C ALA A 27 -78.24 61.78 6.21
N ALA A 28 -76.98 62.06 5.84
CA ALA A 28 -75.86 61.23 6.29
C ALA A 28 -75.61 61.56 7.77
N ALA A 29 -76.36 60.92 8.67
CA ALA A 29 -76.08 60.95 10.10
C ALA A 29 -74.63 60.49 10.29
N SER A 30 -73.80 61.38 10.84
CA SER A 30 -72.36 61.25 10.90
C SER A 30 -71.98 60.21 11.97
N LYS A 31 -71.96 58.94 11.55
CA LYS A 31 -71.73 57.79 12.41
C LYS A 31 -70.23 57.52 12.58
N VAL A 32 -69.83 57.08 13.78
CA VAL A 32 -68.47 56.58 14.06
C VAL A 32 -68.05 55.53 13.04
N ASP A 33 -66.92 55.78 12.35
CA ASP A 33 -66.28 54.83 11.45
C ASP A 33 -65.11 54.13 12.16
N VAL A 34 -64.95 52.83 11.93
CA VAL A 34 -63.94 51.99 12.62
C VAL A 34 -63.20 51.16 11.59
N SER A 35 -61.88 51.26 11.60
CA SER A 35 -60.95 50.58 10.71
C SER A 35 -60.01 49.68 11.52
N THR A 36 -60.14 48.37 11.30
CA THR A 36 -59.26 47.33 11.84
C THR A 36 -58.59 46.60 10.68
N PRO A 37 -57.35 46.08 10.83
CA PRO A 37 -56.74 45.24 9.81
C PRO A 37 -57.64 44.00 9.56
N PRO A 38 -57.90 43.59 8.31
CA PRO A 38 -58.82 42.48 8.03
C PRO A 38 -58.28 41.13 8.51
N VAL A 39 -56.95 40.97 8.49
CA VAL A 39 -56.22 39.81 8.98
C VAL A 39 -55.01 40.29 9.78
N VAL A 40 -54.76 39.67 10.94
CA VAL A 40 -53.50 39.78 11.68
C VAL A 40 -52.88 38.39 11.71
N GLU A 41 -51.60 38.30 11.35
CA GLU A 41 -50.86 37.04 11.30
C GLU A 41 -49.78 37.01 12.37
N VAL A 42 -49.70 35.92 13.13
CA VAL A 42 -48.79 35.79 14.27
C VAL A 42 -48.23 34.37 14.39
N GLU A 43 -47.01 34.25 14.91
CA GLU A 43 -46.40 32.96 15.20
C GLU A 43 -46.78 32.46 16.61
N VAL A 44 -46.93 31.14 16.79
CA VAL A 44 -47.20 30.52 18.10
C VAL A 44 -46.13 30.94 19.12
N GLY A 45 -46.56 31.41 20.29
CA GLY A 45 -45.72 31.97 21.34
C GLY A 45 -45.47 33.48 21.20
N GLY A 46 -45.73 34.07 20.04
CA GLY A 46 -45.61 35.51 19.77
C GLY A 46 -46.69 36.35 20.45
N THR A 47 -46.74 37.63 20.09
CA THR A 47 -47.78 38.58 20.53
C THR A 47 -48.54 39.10 19.32
N ALA A 48 -49.85 38.87 19.27
CA ALA A 48 -50.71 39.49 18.27
C ALA A 48 -51.05 40.91 18.71
N ARG A 49 -50.96 41.90 17.80
CA ARG A 49 -51.44 43.27 18.00
C ARG A 49 -52.55 43.52 17.00
N ILE A 50 -53.73 43.92 17.47
CA ILE A 50 -54.88 44.26 16.64
C ILE A 50 -55.14 45.75 16.84
N GLU A 51 -54.82 46.53 15.81
CA GLU A 51 -55.09 47.96 15.78
C GLU A 51 -56.58 48.22 15.65
N CYS A 52 -57.07 49.28 16.30
CA CYS A 52 -58.42 49.77 16.13
C CYS A 52 -58.36 51.28 15.93
N ASN A 53 -58.27 51.68 14.67
CA ASN A 53 -58.31 53.08 14.27
C ASN A 53 -59.77 53.48 14.07
N PHE A 54 -60.16 54.68 14.46
CA PHE A 54 -61.54 55.14 14.33
C PHE A 54 -61.61 56.63 14.07
N TYR A 55 -62.68 57.06 13.41
CA TYR A 55 -62.98 58.45 13.12
C TYR A 55 -64.35 58.79 13.72
N ILE A 56 -64.36 59.79 14.61
CA ILE A 56 -65.57 60.33 15.23
C ILE A 56 -65.84 61.69 14.57
N PRO A 57 -67.01 61.86 13.93
CA PRO A 57 -67.40 63.15 13.36
C PRO A 57 -67.50 64.26 14.41
N ASP A 58 -67.40 65.51 13.93
CA ASP A 58 -67.37 66.73 14.75
C ASP A 58 -66.23 66.80 15.80
N ASN A 59 -65.29 65.83 15.75
CA ASN A 59 -64.11 65.73 16.62
C ASN A 59 -64.44 65.55 18.12
N ASP A 60 -65.58 64.89 18.41
CA ASP A 60 -65.92 64.40 19.76
C ASP A 60 -64.96 63.30 20.23
N SER A 61 -64.82 63.12 21.55
CA SER A 61 -64.06 62.00 22.11
C SER A 61 -64.87 60.69 22.16
N TYR A 62 -64.17 59.55 22.16
CA TYR A 62 -64.83 58.26 22.33
C TYR A 62 -65.29 58.09 23.78
N THR A 63 -66.48 57.53 23.98
CA THR A 63 -66.98 57.21 25.33
C THR A 63 -66.41 55.90 25.83
N TYR A 64 -66.33 54.89 24.95
CA TYR A 64 -65.75 53.59 25.27
C TYR A 64 -65.27 52.83 24.02
N ILE A 65 -64.38 51.86 24.23
CA ILE A 65 -64.00 50.85 23.25
C ILE A 65 -64.21 49.47 23.91
N ASP A 66 -65.10 48.65 23.34
CA ASP A 66 -65.27 47.25 23.72
C ASP A 66 -64.55 46.35 22.72
N TRP A 67 -63.68 45.48 23.24
CA TRP A 67 -63.08 44.40 22.46
C TRP A 67 -63.83 43.08 22.72
N PHE A 68 -64.18 42.38 21.64
CA PHE A 68 -64.79 41.05 21.69
C PHE A 68 -63.99 40.04 20.86
N TYR A 69 -64.18 38.75 21.15
CA TYR A 69 -64.00 37.70 20.15
C TYR A 69 -65.34 37.05 19.80
N LEU A 70 -65.40 36.43 18.63
CA LEU A 70 -66.48 35.53 18.23
C LEU A 70 -66.08 34.10 18.63
N ASP A 71 -66.95 33.44 19.39
CA ASP A 71 -66.78 32.03 19.73
C ASP A 71 -67.17 31.11 18.55
N ARG A 72 -67.15 29.79 18.77
CA ARG A 72 -67.50 28.80 17.72
C ARG A 72 -68.97 28.84 17.29
N THR A 73 -69.83 29.54 18.02
CA THR A 73 -71.25 29.75 17.69
C THR A 73 -71.50 31.12 17.03
N ASN A 74 -70.44 31.89 16.76
CA ASN A 74 -70.46 33.32 16.41
C ASN A 74 -71.07 34.23 17.50
N SER A 75 -71.14 33.76 18.75
CA SER A 75 -71.55 34.58 19.89
C SER A 75 -70.39 35.50 20.32
N ARG A 76 -70.73 36.74 20.68
CA ARG A 76 -69.76 37.74 21.14
C ARG A 76 -69.40 37.49 22.60
N VAL A 77 -68.12 37.28 22.88
CA VAL A 77 -67.57 37.25 24.24
C VAL A 77 -66.68 38.49 24.43
N ARG A 78 -66.99 39.31 25.43
CA ARG A 78 -66.24 40.55 25.73
C ARG A 78 -64.89 40.18 26.37
N LEU A 79 -63.83 40.83 25.93
CA LEU A 79 -62.46 40.66 26.43
C LEU A 79 -62.08 41.77 27.40
N CYS A 80 -62.37 43.01 27.01
CA CYS A 80 -62.17 44.19 27.85
C CYS A 80 -63.04 45.35 27.39
N HIS A 81 -63.29 46.26 28.33
CA HIS A 81 -63.96 47.53 28.16
C HIS A 81 -62.95 48.64 28.50
N VAL A 82 -62.77 49.60 27.60
CA VAL A 82 -61.76 50.65 27.69
C VAL A 82 -62.44 52.01 27.71
N THR A 83 -62.11 52.85 28.69
CA THR A 83 -62.56 54.25 28.80
C THR A 83 -61.35 55.19 28.73
N GLU A 84 -61.54 56.50 28.90
CA GLU A 84 -60.44 57.49 28.88
C GLU A 84 -59.42 57.30 30.04
N GLY A 85 -59.81 56.64 31.14
CA GLY A 85 -58.96 56.46 32.33
C GLY A 85 -58.76 55.02 32.83
N GLU A 86 -59.53 54.04 32.34
CA GLU A 86 -59.51 52.67 32.87
C GLU A 86 -59.66 51.59 31.78
N VAL A 87 -59.02 50.44 32.00
CA VAL A 87 -59.14 49.23 31.15
C VAL A 87 -59.66 48.08 32.02
N LEU A 88 -60.97 47.87 31.99
CA LEU A 88 -61.63 46.75 32.66
C LEU A 88 -61.47 45.48 31.82
N LYS A 89 -60.74 44.48 32.32
CA LYS A 89 -60.53 43.20 31.63
C LYS A 89 -61.46 42.14 32.20
N GLU A 90 -62.17 41.46 31.32
CA GLU A 90 -63.10 40.39 31.69
C GLU A 90 -62.37 39.07 31.98
N ASP A 91 -62.92 38.25 32.87
CA ASP A 91 -62.34 36.95 33.21
C ASP A 91 -62.62 35.92 32.10
N THR A 92 -61.65 35.78 31.19
CA THR A 92 -61.74 34.98 29.97
C THR A 92 -60.53 34.05 29.83
N GLU A 93 -60.52 33.17 28.84
CA GLU A 93 -59.37 32.31 28.49
C GLU A 93 -58.09 33.07 28.07
N TYR A 94 -58.17 34.41 28.00
CA TYR A 94 -57.04 35.30 27.76
C TYR A 94 -56.53 36.02 29.02
N LYS A 95 -57.03 35.66 30.22
CA LYS A 95 -56.57 36.20 31.51
C LYS A 95 -55.04 36.14 31.63
N GLY A 96 -54.43 37.27 31.97
CA GLY A 96 -52.96 37.41 32.06
C GLY A 96 -52.22 37.42 30.71
N ARG A 97 -52.91 37.27 29.57
CA ARG A 97 -52.33 37.38 28.21
C ARG A 97 -52.70 38.67 27.50
N LEU A 98 -53.83 39.31 27.86
CA LEU A 98 -54.31 40.57 27.30
C LEU A 98 -53.59 41.82 27.86
N SER A 99 -53.24 42.74 26.97
CA SER A 99 -52.98 44.15 27.25
C SER A 99 -53.65 45.04 26.20
N VAL A 100 -53.86 46.32 26.55
CA VAL A 100 -54.32 47.35 25.62
C VAL A 100 -53.25 48.44 25.62
N GLY A 101 -52.83 48.89 24.45
CA GLY A 101 -51.83 49.95 24.30
C GLY A 101 -52.40 51.35 24.55
N GLU A 102 -51.53 52.34 24.67
CA GLU A 102 -51.94 53.76 24.73
C GLU A 102 -52.70 54.17 23.46
N ASP A 103 -52.32 53.60 22.32
CA ASP A 103 -52.97 53.67 21.01
C ASP A 103 -54.27 52.83 20.90
N LYS A 104 -54.77 52.29 22.02
CA LYS A 104 -56.01 51.50 22.13
C LYS A 104 -56.01 50.16 21.37
N ALA A 105 -54.88 49.77 20.78
CA ALA A 105 -54.70 48.47 20.14
C ALA A 105 -54.74 47.32 21.17
N LEU A 106 -55.47 46.25 20.84
CA LEU A 106 -55.50 45.03 21.65
C LEU A 106 -54.24 44.20 21.41
N SER A 107 -53.56 43.80 22.47
CA SER A 107 -52.39 42.92 22.41
C SER A 107 -52.65 41.61 23.13
N ILE A 108 -52.39 40.48 22.47
CA ILE A 108 -52.55 39.12 22.99
C ILE A 108 -51.18 38.46 22.99
N SER A 109 -50.57 38.34 24.17
CA SER A 109 -49.26 37.70 24.34
C SER A 109 -49.36 36.18 24.44
N LYS A 110 -48.27 35.46 24.11
CA LYS A 110 -48.19 33.99 24.14
C LYS A 110 -49.34 33.35 23.34
N VAL A 111 -49.44 33.71 22.06
CA VAL A 111 -50.52 33.22 21.18
C VAL A 111 -50.39 31.71 20.96
N THR A 112 -51.52 31.02 20.93
CA THR A 112 -51.66 29.57 20.73
C THR A 112 -52.53 29.29 19.51
N VAL A 113 -52.49 28.06 19.00
CA VAL A 113 -53.39 27.61 17.91
C VAL A 113 -54.88 27.63 18.27
N GLN A 114 -55.24 27.81 19.55
CA GLN A 114 -56.63 27.94 19.99
C GLN A 114 -57.15 29.38 19.87
N ASP A 115 -56.27 30.36 19.67
CA ASP A 115 -56.62 31.77 19.56
C ASP A 115 -57.01 32.17 18.11
N VAL A 116 -56.96 31.25 17.15
CA VAL A 116 -57.37 31.43 15.74
C VAL A 116 -58.87 31.71 15.67
N ARG A 117 -59.25 33.00 15.64
CA ARG A 117 -60.63 33.48 15.81
C ARG A 117 -60.80 34.86 15.17
N THR A 118 -62.05 35.30 15.04
CA THR A 118 -62.38 36.68 14.68
C THR A 118 -62.52 37.54 15.93
N PHE A 119 -61.77 38.63 15.98
CA PHE A 119 -61.87 39.68 16.98
C PHE A 119 -62.68 40.86 16.44
N VAL A 120 -63.38 41.57 17.32
CA VAL A 120 -64.23 42.72 16.97
C VAL A 120 -63.84 43.89 17.86
N CYS A 121 -63.48 45.02 17.26
CA CYS A 121 -63.39 46.29 17.96
C CYS A 121 -64.71 47.04 17.77
N GLN A 122 -65.32 47.49 18.86
CA GLN A 122 -66.52 48.33 18.86
C GLN A 122 -66.22 49.64 19.59
N VAL A 123 -66.49 50.77 18.94
CA VAL A 123 -66.23 52.12 19.47
C VAL A 123 -67.56 52.85 19.61
N GLY A 124 -67.88 53.32 20.81
CA GLY A 124 -69.04 54.15 21.10
C GLY A 124 -68.65 55.59 21.40
N ALA A 125 -69.34 56.56 20.81
CA ALA A 125 -69.09 58.00 21.00
C ALA A 125 -70.41 58.76 21.23
N GLY A 126 -71.06 58.49 22.37
CA GLY A 126 -72.27 59.19 22.82
C GLY A 126 -73.36 59.33 21.74
N SER A 127 -73.68 60.58 21.39
CA SER A 127 -74.66 60.97 20.37
C SER A 127 -74.25 60.61 18.94
N SER A 128 -72.96 60.47 18.64
CA SER A 128 -72.41 60.11 17.33
C SER A 128 -72.50 58.60 17.03
N GLY A 129 -73.01 57.82 18.00
CA GLY A 129 -73.40 56.43 17.84
C GLY A 129 -72.27 55.43 18.08
N VAL A 130 -72.40 54.25 17.45
CA VAL A 130 -71.50 53.11 17.63
C VAL A 130 -71.06 52.57 16.28
N GLY A 131 -69.74 52.45 16.09
CA GLY A 131 -69.09 51.77 14.96
C GLY A 131 -68.42 50.48 15.41
N GLU A 132 -68.25 49.51 14.52
CA GLU A 132 -67.44 48.32 14.78
C GLU A 132 -66.81 47.74 13.52
N ASN A 133 -65.68 47.06 13.67
CA ASN A 133 -65.00 46.35 12.59
C ASN A 133 -64.31 45.08 13.13
N ARG A 134 -63.88 44.19 12.22
CA ARG A 134 -63.47 42.82 12.52
C ARG A 134 -62.08 42.50 11.98
N THR A 135 -61.36 41.66 12.72
CA THR A 135 -60.04 41.12 12.33
C THR A 135 -60.04 39.60 12.49
N GLU A 136 -59.63 38.87 11.46
CA GLU A 136 -59.30 37.45 11.57
C GLU A 136 -57.87 37.29 12.12
N LEU A 137 -57.70 36.65 13.29
CA LEU A 137 -56.38 36.29 13.81
C LEU A 137 -55.94 34.94 13.23
N ARG A 138 -54.93 34.96 12.37
CA ARG A 138 -54.30 33.74 11.82
C ARG A 138 -53.02 33.43 12.58
N VAL A 139 -52.89 32.19 13.01
CA VAL A 139 -51.73 31.71 13.77
C VAL A 139 -50.94 30.72 12.92
N TYR A 140 -49.62 30.86 12.93
CA TYR A 140 -48.69 30.00 12.20
C TYR A 140 -47.63 29.40 13.14
N LYS A 141 -47.11 28.23 12.79
CA LYS A 141 -45.87 27.69 13.38
C LYS A 141 -45.12 26.92 12.30
N ALA A 142 -43.86 27.30 12.09
CA ALA A 142 -42.96 26.59 11.20
C ALA A 142 -42.72 25.15 11.72
N PRO A 143 -42.65 24.14 10.83
CA PRO A 143 -42.28 22.79 11.20
C PRO A 143 -40.84 22.71 11.71
N GLU A 144 -40.54 21.65 12.45
CA GLU A 144 -39.15 21.21 12.67
C GLU A 144 -38.53 20.69 11.37
N THR A 145 -37.19 20.67 11.29
CA THR A 145 -36.46 20.12 10.13
C THR A 145 -36.92 18.68 9.86
N PRO A 146 -37.33 18.35 8.61
CA PRO A 146 -37.87 17.03 8.32
C PRO A 146 -36.86 15.89 8.51
N GLU A 147 -37.30 14.89 9.27
CA GLU A 147 -36.58 13.63 9.47
C GLU A 147 -36.94 12.67 8.34
N ILE A 148 -35.94 11.97 7.78
CA ILE A 148 -36.11 11.01 6.70
C ILE A 148 -35.41 9.69 7.03
N ASP A 149 -36.18 8.62 7.01
CA ASP A 149 -35.76 7.25 7.31
C ASP A 149 -35.82 6.41 6.02
N PRO A 150 -34.70 6.02 5.40
CA PRO A 150 -34.68 5.10 4.27
C PRO A 150 -35.06 3.67 4.70
N ASN A 151 -35.43 2.82 3.74
CA ASN A 151 -35.67 1.40 4.00
C ASN A 151 -34.36 0.69 4.44
N PRO A 152 -34.31 0.08 5.64
CA PRO A 152 -33.09 -0.52 6.18
C PRO A 152 -32.80 -1.92 5.62
N ALA A 153 -33.77 -2.61 5.01
CA ALA A 153 -33.62 -4.01 4.61
C ALA A 153 -32.96 -4.19 3.22
N GLY A 154 -32.78 -3.10 2.47
CA GLY A 154 -32.47 -3.15 1.04
C GLY A 154 -33.66 -3.59 0.18
N ILE A 155 -33.55 -3.44 -1.13
CA ILE A 155 -34.65 -3.62 -2.08
C ILE A 155 -34.15 -4.34 -3.33
N SER A 156 -34.69 -5.51 -3.65
CA SER A 156 -34.39 -6.21 -4.91
C SER A 156 -35.15 -5.61 -6.10
N VAL A 157 -34.47 -5.42 -7.23
CA VAL A 157 -35.07 -5.01 -8.52
C VAL A 157 -36.06 -6.05 -9.09
N GLN A 158 -35.97 -7.31 -8.65
CA GLN A 158 -36.85 -8.40 -9.09
C GLN A 158 -38.14 -8.51 -8.26
N SER A 159 -38.31 -7.68 -7.22
CA SER A 159 -39.52 -7.72 -6.37
C SER A 159 -40.78 -7.35 -7.15
N SER A 160 -41.81 -8.19 -7.09
CA SER A 160 -43.12 -7.93 -7.70
C SER A 160 -43.96 -6.90 -6.95
N ASP A 161 -43.64 -6.69 -5.67
CA ASP A 161 -44.34 -5.73 -4.80
C ASP A 161 -43.83 -4.31 -5.04
N LEU A 162 -44.59 -3.30 -4.60
CA LEU A 162 -44.16 -1.90 -4.63
C LEU A 162 -43.39 -1.57 -3.34
N PRO A 163 -42.05 -1.53 -3.33
CA PRO A 163 -41.28 -1.49 -2.10
C PRO A 163 -41.30 -0.09 -1.48
N GLN A 164 -41.24 -0.04 -0.15
CA GLN A 164 -41.01 1.21 0.58
C GLN A 164 -39.61 1.73 0.27
N ILE A 165 -39.51 2.99 -0.16
CA ILE A 165 -38.22 3.67 -0.39
C ILE A 165 -37.75 4.36 0.90
N ALA A 166 -38.59 5.24 1.43
CA ALA A 166 -38.29 6.03 2.62
C ALA A 166 -39.57 6.57 3.27
N ARG A 167 -39.46 6.94 4.55
CA ARG A 167 -40.49 7.63 5.35
C ARG A 167 -39.96 8.98 5.78
N CYS A 168 -40.73 10.04 5.54
CA CYS A 168 -40.41 11.42 5.90
C CYS A 168 -41.40 11.95 6.94
N VAL A 169 -40.91 12.60 7.99
CA VAL A 169 -41.71 13.13 9.12
C VAL A 169 -41.44 14.63 9.29
N SER A 170 -42.52 15.40 9.30
CA SER A 170 -42.53 16.82 9.65
C SER A 170 -43.33 17.02 10.93
N LYS A 171 -42.70 17.52 12.00
CA LYS A 171 -43.32 17.68 13.33
C LYS A 171 -43.73 19.12 13.60
N ASN A 172 -44.71 19.28 14.50
CA ASN A 172 -44.99 20.52 15.23
C ASN A 172 -45.34 21.78 14.39
N SER A 173 -45.93 21.64 13.20
CA SER A 173 -46.37 22.79 12.39
C SER A 173 -47.82 23.21 12.66
N PHE A 174 -48.17 24.43 12.26
CA PHE A 174 -49.57 24.84 12.10
C PHE A 174 -49.67 25.95 11.04
N PRO A 175 -50.58 25.89 10.05
CA PRO A 175 -51.41 24.73 9.65
C PRO A 175 -50.59 23.47 9.29
N PRO A 176 -51.23 22.32 8.96
CA PRO A 176 -50.51 21.13 8.51
C PRO A 176 -49.72 21.42 7.23
N PRO A 177 -48.50 20.87 7.07
CA PRO A 177 -47.69 21.11 5.88
C PRO A 177 -47.96 20.05 4.80
N ASN A 178 -47.46 20.31 3.59
CA ASN A 178 -47.45 19.36 2.49
C ASN A 178 -46.02 18.81 2.30
N ILE A 179 -45.86 17.52 2.02
CA ILE A 179 -44.56 16.88 1.80
C ILE A 179 -44.45 16.45 0.34
N THR A 180 -43.52 17.04 -0.40
CA THR A 180 -43.13 16.56 -1.73
C THR A 180 -41.86 15.72 -1.63
N TRP A 181 -41.70 14.78 -2.57
CA TRP A 181 -40.54 13.90 -2.63
C TRP A 181 -39.67 14.20 -3.83
N HIS A 182 -38.36 13.99 -3.69
CA HIS A 182 -37.37 14.28 -4.72
C HIS A 182 -36.34 13.17 -4.84
N LYS A 183 -35.92 12.90 -6.09
CA LYS A 183 -34.90 11.92 -6.46
C LYS A 183 -33.84 12.62 -7.30
N ASN A 184 -32.58 12.54 -6.88
CA ASN A 184 -31.43 13.18 -7.56
C ASN A 184 -31.54 14.71 -7.75
N GLY A 185 -32.44 15.37 -7.02
CA GLY A 185 -32.71 16.81 -7.13
C GLY A 185 -34.00 17.16 -7.88
N GLU A 186 -34.65 16.19 -8.52
CA GLU A 186 -35.90 16.40 -9.27
C GLU A 186 -37.12 15.96 -8.45
N GLN A 187 -38.20 16.75 -8.52
CA GLN A 187 -39.45 16.46 -7.82
C GLN A 187 -40.20 15.32 -8.50
N LEU A 188 -40.50 14.27 -7.74
CA LEU A 188 -41.25 13.12 -8.24
C LEU A 188 -42.75 13.42 -8.32
N GLN A 189 -43.38 12.99 -9.42
CA GLN A 189 -44.83 12.94 -9.59
C GLN A 189 -45.32 11.55 -9.17
N LEU A 190 -45.81 11.44 -7.94
CA LEU A 190 -46.23 10.17 -7.33
C LEU A 190 -47.75 10.01 -7.38
N GLN A 191 -48.20 8.79 -7.68
CA GLN A 191 -49.60 8.38 -7.64
C GLN A 191 -50.07 8.12 -6.20
N GLU A 192 -51.40 8.06 -5.97
CA GLU A 192 -51.97 7.86 -4.62
C GLU A 192 -51.54 6.52 -3.98
N ASN A 193 -51.34 5.46 -4.79
CA ASN A 193 -50.82 4.17 -4.32
C ASN A 193 -49.30 4.19 -4.02
N GLN A 194 -48.57 5.20 -4.50
CA GLN A 194 -47.13 5.37 -4.27
C GLN A 194 -46.81 6.21 -3.03
N VAL A 195 -47.82 6.80 -2.36
CA VAL A 195 -47.61 7.61 -1.15
C VAL A 195 -48.64 7.28 -0.06
N LYS A 196 -48.15 6.81 1.09
CA LYS A 196 -48.97 6.72 2.30
C LYS A 196 -48.80 7.98 3.14
N TYR A 197 -49.81 8.84 3.13
CA TYR A 197 -49.85 10.06 3.93
C TYR A 197 -50.63 9.84 5.24
N THR A 198 -50.07 10.30 6.36
CA THR A 198 -50.74 10.29 7.67
C THR A 198 -50.53 11.63 8.38
N ARG A 199 -51.58 12.11 9.06
CA ARG A 199 -51.59 13.41 9.77
C ARG A 199 -52.14 13.21 11.18
N THR A 200 -51.30 13.47 12.16
CA THR A 200 -51.62 13.43 13.59
C THR A 200 -51.74 14.86 14.12
N ARG A 201 -52.65 15.08 15.08
CA ARG A 201 -52.75 16.35 15.80
C ARG A 201 -52.30 16.12 17.24
N GLU A 202 -51.27 16.86 17.65
CA GLU A 202 -50.68 16.77 18.98
C GLU A 202 -51.59 17.40 20.04
N SER A 203 -51.32 17.13 21.32
CA SER A 203 -52.04 17.74 22.46
C SER A 203 -51.92 19.27 22.50
N SER A 204 -50.82 19.82 21.97
CA SER A 204 -50.61 21.26 21.73
C SER A 204 -51.51 21.85 20.64
N GLY A 205 -52.23 21.00 19.90
CA GLY A 205 -53.07 21.36 18.76
C GLY A 205 -52.31 21.55 17.44
N LEU A 206 -50.98 21.43 17.47
CA LEU A 206 -50.09 21.40 16.30
C LEU A 206 -50.25 20.10 15.51
N TYR A 207 -49.71 20.08 14.29
CA TYR A 207 -49.74 18.92 13.40
C TYR A 207 -48.38 18.29 13.20
N THR A 208 -48.37 16.96 13.23
CA THR A 208 -47.28 16.12 12.77
C THR A 208 -47.77 15.37 11.53
N VAL A 209 -47.00 15.44 10.45
CA VAL A 209 -47.32 14.79 9.17
C VAL A 209 -46.22 13.83 8.80
N THR A 210 -46.60 12.61 8.46
CA THR A 210 -45.69 11.56 7.98
C THR A 210 -46.13 11.11 6.58
N SER A 211 -45.18 11.13 5.65
CA SER A 211 -45.34 10.63 4.28
C SER A 211 -44.40 9.45 4.07
N THR A 212 -44.87 8.36 3.48
CA THR A 212 -44.04 7.21 3.10
C THR A 212 -44.13 6.98 1.61
N MET A 213 -42.99 6.99 0.90
CA MET A 213 -42.91 6.72 -0.54
C MET A 213 -42.74 5.23 -0.82
N PHE A 214 -43.46 4.75 -1.84
CA PHE A 214 -43.30 3.44 -2.46
C PHE A 214 -43.06 3.62 -3.97
N SER A 215 -42.06 2.93 -4.53
CA SER A 215 -41.69 3.04 -5.96
C SER A 215 -40.95 1.78 -6.39
N PRO A 216 -41.11 1.29 -7.63
CA PRO A 216 -40.15 0.33 -8.16
C PRO A 216 -38.74 0.95 -8.17
N VAL A 217 -37.73 0.09 -8.09
CA VAL A 217 -36.31 0.45 -8.18
C VAL A 217 -35.68 -0.25 -9.38
N THR A 218 -34.70 0.39 -10.02
CA THR A 218 -33.90 -0.23 -11.09
C THR A 218 -32.43 -0.29 -10.70
N ARG A 219 -31.61 -0.98 -11.50
CA ARG A 219 -30.16 -1.07 -11.31
C ARG A 219 -29.46 0.31 -11.25
N GLU A 220 -30.03 1.33 -11.88
CA GLU A 220 -29.50 2.71 -11.82
C GLU A 220 -29.76 3.41 -10.47
N ASP A 221 -30.70 2.90 -9.66
CA ASP A 221 -31.02 3.49 -8.36
C ASP A 221 -30.02 3.17 -7.24
N ARG A 222 -29.03 2.30 -7.52
CA ARG A 222 -27.86 2.04 -6.65
C ARG A 222 -27.07 3.30 -6.25
N HIS A 223 -27.23 4.39 -6.99
CA HIS A 223 -26.59 5.69 -6.69
C HIS A 223 -27.59 6.82 -6.43
N SER A 224 -28.90 6.55 -6.56
CA SER A 224 -29.96 7.54 -6.40
C SER A 224 -30.02 8.09 -4.96
N GLN A 225 -30.20 9.41 -4.86
CA GLN A 225 -30.35 10.14 -3.60
C GLN A 225 -31.77 10.65 -3.44
N TYR A 226 -32.39 10.34 -2.31
CA TYR A 226 -33.76 10.70 -1.98
C TYR A 226 -33.78 11.76 -0.88
N HIS A 227 -34.69 12.72 -1.00
CA HIS A 227 -35.02 13.67 0.07
C HIS A 227 -36.49 14.08 -0.03
N CYS A 228 -37.02 14.66 1.04
CA CYS A 228 -38.34 15.26 1.05
C CYS A 228 -38.25 16.77 1.30
N THR A 229 -39.22 17.51 0.76
CA THR A 229 -39.37 18.94 0.97
C THR A 229 -40.74 19.21 1.58
N VAL A 230 -40.73 19.86 2.75
CA VAL A 230 -41.90 20.23 3.52
C VAL A 230 -42.30 21.66 3.16
N HIS A 231 -43.42 21.81 2.48
CA HIS A 231 -44.01 23.11 2.17
C HIS A 231 -44.99 23.52 3.27
N TYR A 232 -44.79 24.71 3.84
CA TYR A 232 -45.59 25.24 4.94
C TYR A 232 -45.93 26.72 4.71
N TRP A 233 -46.94 27.21 5.42
CA TRP A 233 -47.34 28.61 5.38
C TRP A 233 -46.76 29.37 6.57
N LEU A 234 -46.24 30.56 6.30
CA LEU A 234 -45.76 31.50 7.31
C LEU A 234 -45.99 32.92 6.78
N ARG A 235 -46.70 33.75 7.55
CA ARG A 235 -46.99 35.16 7.21
C ARG A 235 -47.54 35.33 5.78
N GLY A 236 -48.58 34.56 5.45
CA GLY A 236 -49.23 34.55 4.14
C GLY A 236 -48.40 33.97 2.98
N GLN A 237 -47.11 33.67 3.19
CA GLN A 237 -46.21 33.14 2.17
C GLN A 237 -45.99 31.63 2.33
N ARG A 238 -45.65 30.97 1.22
CA ARG A 238 -45.31 29.54 1.19
C ARG A 238 -43.80 29.35 1.25
N HIS A 239 -43.33 28.74 2.33
CA HIS A 239 -41.93 28.40 2.58
C HIS A 239 -41.70 26.90 2.42
N ALA A 240 -40.43 26.51 2.33
CA ALA A 240 -39.99 25.13 2.20
C ALA A 240 -38.85 24.81 3.18
N LEU A 241 -38.83 23.60 3.74
CA LEU A 241 -37.66 23.00 4.40
C LEU A 241 -37.33 21.67 3.72
N GLU A 242 -36.05 21.40 3.47
CA GLU A 242 -35.57 20.14 2.90
C GLU A 242 -35.03 19.22 3.99
N SER A 243 -35.17 17.90 3.79
CA SER A 243 -34.49 16.90 4.63
C SER A 243 -33.04 16.73 4.20
N GLN A 244 -32.26 16.04 5.04
CA GLN A 244 -31.02 15.42 4.59
C GLN A 244 -31.27 14.49 3.38
N LYS A 245 -30.24 14.27 2.55
CA LYS A 245 -30.29 13.35 1.41
C LYS A 245 -29.83 11.96 1.84
N VAL A 246 -30.63 10.94 1.55
CA VAL A 246 -30.35 9.53 1.89
C VAL A 246 -30.22 8.68 0.64
N LYS A 247 -29.46 7.58 0.73
CA LYS A 247 -29.39 6.53 -0.29
C LYS A 247 -30.17 5.31 0.20
N ILE A 248 -30.56 4.45 -0.74
CA ILE A 248 -31.13 3.13 -0.49
C ILE A 248 -30.15 2.06 -0.97
N THR A 249 -30.16 0.89 -0.32
CA THR A 249 -29.45 -0.29 -0.83
C THR A 249 -30.34 -0.99 -1.86
N VAL A 250 -29.89 -1.05 -3.11
CA VAL A 250 -30.59 -1.76 -4.19
C VAL A 250 -29.84 -3.06 -4.48
N PHE A 251 -30.53 -4.19 -4.41
CA PHE A 251 -30.01 -5.50 -4.80
C PHE A 251 -30.40 -5.79 -6.24
N TYR A 252 -29.46 -6.32 -7.01
CA TYR A 252 -29.62 -6.62 -8.43
C TYR A 252 -28.67 -7.75 -8.83
N PRO A 253 -29.10 -8.63 -9.76
CA PRO A 253 -28.27 -9.70 -10.28
C PRO A 253 -27.04 -9.13 -11.00
N ALA A 254 -26.03 -9.97 -11.19
CA ALA A 254 -24.88 -9.62 -12.03
C ALA A 254 -25.22 -9.83 -13.52
N GLU A 255 -24.72 -8.93 -14.37
CA GLU A 255 -24.92 -8.95 -15.83
C GLU A 255 -23.59 -9.17 -16.58
N HIS A 256 -22.45 -8.87 -15.95
CA HIS A 256 -21.12 -8.95 -16.54
C HIS A 256 -20.16 -9.70 -15.62
N LEU A 257 -19.51 -10.74 -16.17
CA LEU A 257 -18.48 -11.54 -15.50
C LEU A 257 -17.09 -11.29 -16.11
N LYS A 258 -16.11 -11.04 -15.25
CA LYS A 258 -14.75 -10.64 -15.60
C LYS A 258 -13.73 -11.51 -14.87
N LEU A 259 -12.96 -12.30 -15.63
CA LEU A 259 -11.87 -13.13 -15.12
C LEU A 259 -10.52 -12.59 -15.57
N GLN A 260 -9.56 -12.44 -14.65
CA GLN A 260 -8.23 -11.91 -14.95
C GLN A 260 -7.11 -12.64 -14.22
N VAL A 261 -5.96 -12.77 -14.88
CA VAL A 261 -4.70 -13.19 -14.26
C VAL A 261 -4.06 -11.99 -13.55
N MET A 262 -3.69 -12.17 -12.28
CA MET A 262 -3.03 -11.17 -11.45
C MET A 262 -1.68 -11.72 -10.93
N PRO A 263 -0.58 -10.94 -11.01
CA PRO A 263 -0.45 -9.63 -11.66
C PRO A 263 -0.53 -9.69 -13.19
N SER A 264 -1.21 -8.72 -13.82
CA SER A 264 -1.48 -8.69 -15.27
C SER A 264 -0.36 -8.04 -16.09
N SER A 265 0.59 -7.35 -15.44
CA SER A 265 1.66 -6.58 -16.10
C SER A 265 2.95 -7.37 -16.31
N SER A 266 3.01 -8.64 -15.92
CA SER A 266 4.20 -9.49 -15.97
C SER A 266 3.93 -10.81 -16.67
N LEU A 267 4.84 -11.22 -17.56
CA LEU A 267 4.85 -12.59 -18.08
C LEU A 267 5.12 -13.56 -16.92
N VAL A 268 4.18 -14.47 -16.69
CA VAL A 268 4.26 -15.48 -15.64
C VAL A 268 5.35 -16.49 -15.99
N LYS A 269 6.24 -16.79 -15.06
CA LYS A 269 7.28 -17.82 -15.22
C LYS A 269 7.15 -18.95 -14.22
N GLU A 270 7.83 -20.05 -14.51
CA GLU A 270 7.89 -21.21 -13.62
C GLU A 270 8.47 -20.83 -12.24
N GLY A 271 7.75 -21.25 -11.19
CA GLY A 271 8.00 -20.91 -9.79
C GLY A 271 7.23 -19.68 -9.27
N ASP A 272 6.56 -18.90 -10.12
CA ASP A 272 5.78 -17.74 -9.66
C ASP A 272 4.51 -18.14 -8.89
N ASN A 273 3.99 -17.21 -8.09
CA ASN A 273 2.67 -17.31 -7.48
C ASN A 273 1.73 -16.34 -8.21
N VAL A 274 0.62 -16.84 -8.76
CA VAL A 274 -0.37 -16.04 -9.49
C VAL A 274 -1.77 -16.23 -8.92
N LYS A 275 -2.65 -15.28 -9.20
CA LYS A 275 -4.06 -15.36 -8.81
C LYS A 275 -4.94 -15.24 -10.04
N LEU A 276 -5.97 -16.07 -10.12
CA LEU A 276 -7.08 -15.86 -11.05
C LEU A 276 -8.19 -15.19 -10.25
N VAL A 277 -8.50 -13.94 -10.60
CA VAL A 277 -9.48 -13.11 -9.91
C VAL A 277 -10.72 -12.99 -10.79
N CYS A 278 -11.85 -13.39 -10.24
CA CYS A 278 -13.15 -13.29 -10.88
C CYS A 278 -14.00 -12.22 -10.19
N GLU A 279 -14.51 -11.29 -10.97
CA GLU A 279 -15.33 -10.17 -10.52
C GLU A 279 -16.65 -10.17 -11.30
N ALA A 280 -17.74 -9.83 -10.62
CA ALA A 280 -19.05 -9.62 -11.22
C ALA A 280 -19.67 -8.33 -10.71
N ASP A 281 -20.59 -7.77 -11.49
CA ASP A 281 -21.13 -6.42 -11.28
C ASP A 281 -22.49 -6.39 -10.55
N GLY A 282 -22.87 -7.48 -9.88
CA GLY A 282 -24.09 -7.62 -9.08
C GLY A 282 -23.97 -7.09 -7.65
N ASN A 283 -25.11 -6.96 -6.96
CA ASN A 283 -25.15 -6.62 -5.52
C ASN A 283 -26.23 -7.48 -4.80
N PRO A 284 -25.86 -8.35 -3.84
CA PRO A 284 -24.49 -8.67 -3.41
C PRO A 284 -23.65 -9.31 -4.54
N PRO A 285 -22.32 -9.36 -4.41
CA PRO A 285 -21.49 -10.15 -5.31
C PRO A 285 -21.92 -11.63 -5.29
N PRO A 286 -22.01 -12.30 -6.45
CA PRO A 286 -22.41 -13.70 -6.53
C PRO A 286 -21.27 -14.65 -6.13
N VAL A 287 -21.59 -15.93 -5.95
CA VAL A 287 -20.62 -16.99 -5.67
C VAL A 287 -19.99 -17.49 -6.98
N PHE A 288 -18.68 -17.75 -6.95
CA PHE A 288 -17.89 -18.16 -8.11
C PHE A 288 -17.37 -19.59 -7.99
N SER A 289 -17.52 -20.36 -9.07
CA SER A 289 -16.87 -21.67 -9.25
C SER A 289 -15.74 -21.55 -10.28
N PHE A 290 -14.62 -22.21 -10.04
CA PHE A 290 -13.47 -22.20 -10.94
C PHE A 290 -13.23 -23.56 -11.57
N TYR A 291 -12.94 -23.57 -12.86
CA TYR A 291 -12.64 -24.78 -13.62
C TYR A 291 -11.37 -24.60 -14.46
N LYS A 292 -10.73 -25.70 -14.82
CA LYS A 292 -9.60 -25.74 -15.77
C LYS A 292 -9.84 -26.82 -16.82
N ILE A 293 -9.49 -26.55 -18.07
CA ILE A 293 -9.50 -27.58 -19.11
C ILE A 293 -8.33 -28.56 -18.92
N VAL A 294 -8.63 -29.86 -18.85
CA VAL A 294 -7.67 -30.96 -18.68
C VAL A 294 -8.14 -32.13 -19.54
N LEU A 295 -7.32 -32.54 -20.52
CA LEU A 295 -7.66 -33.62 -21.46
C LEU A 295 -9.04 -33.41 -22.14
N GLU A 296 -9.30 -32.17 -22.57
CA GLU A 296 -10.54 -31.71 -23.24
C GLU A 296 -11.77 -31.54 -22.32
N ASP A 297 -11.75 -32.06 -21.08
CA ASP A 297 -12.81 -31.89 -20.08
C ASP A 297 -12.53 -30.75 -19.07
N TRP A 298 -13.59 -30.25 -18.42
CA TRP A 298 -13.48 -29.24 -17.37
C TRP A 298 -13.34 -29.86 -15.98
N GLN A 299 -12.16 -29.72 -15.36
CA GLN A 299 -11.91 -30.09 -13.97
C GLN A 299 -12.30 -28.96 -13.02
N ASP A 300 -13.11 -29.27 -12.00
CA ASP A 300 -13.48 -28.35 -10.92
C ASP A 300 -12.29 -28.09 -9.97
N LEU A 301 -12.00 -26.81 -9.73
CA LEU A 301 -10.95 -26.30 -8.86
C LEU A 301 -11.51 -25.49 -7.68
N SER A 302 -12.83 -25.41 -7.51
CA SER A 302 -13.49 -24.58 -6.50
C SER A 302 -13.14 -25.01 -5.06
N SER A 303 -12.77 -26.28 -4.86
CA SER A 303 -12.21 -26.81 -3.60
C SER A 303 -10.86 -26.17 -3.18
N LEU A 304 -10.19 -25.46 -4.09
CA LEU A 304 -8.94 -24.73 -3.85
C LEU A 304 -9.15 -23.24 -3.58
N THR A 305 -10.40 -22.77 -3.59
CA THR A 305 -10.76 -21.36 -3.33
C THR A 305 -11.28 -21.17 -1.91
N GLU A 306 -11.02 -19.99 -1.33
CA GLU A 306 -11.71 -19.56 -0.12
C GLU A 306 -13.17 -19.22 -0.49
N PRO A 307 -14.17 -19.61 0.34
CA PRO A 307 -15.58 -19.28 0.09
C PRO A 307 -15.77 -17.77 -0.15
N ASP A 308 -16.62 -17.43 -1.11
CA ASP A 308 -17.03 -16.06 -1.47
C ASP A 308 -15.87 -15.11 -1.86
N SER A 309 -14.64 -15.61 -2.00
CA SER A 309 -13.46 -14.78 -2.28
C SER A 309 -13.38 -14.30 -3.73
N GLY A 310 -13.93 -15.07 -4.69
CA GLY A 310 -13.72 -14.85 -6.12
C GLY A 310 -12.27 -15.02 -6.58
N VAL A 311 -11.41 -15.68 -5.80
CA VAL A 311 -9.97 -15.78 -6.07
C VAL A 311 -9.47 -17.23 -6.00
N LEU A 312 -8.93 -17.72 -7.11
CA LEU A 312 -8.14 -18.95 -7.17
C LEU A 312 -6.64 -18.61 -7.10
N ASN A 313 -5.99 -19.04 -6.01
CA ASN A 313 -4.55 -18.85 -5.81
C ASN A 313 -3.79 -20.04 -6.38
N LEU A 314 -2.85 -19.79 -7.31
CA LEU A 314 -1.98 -20.80 -7.91
C LEU A 314 -0.54 -20.56 -7.46
N HIS A 315 -0.01 -21.48 -6.65
CA HIS A 315 1.31 -21.35 -6.03
C HIS A 315 2.37 -22.17 -6.78
N GLY A 316 3.56 -21.61 -6.97
CA GLY A 316 4.70 -22.28 -7.59
C GLY A 316 4.37 -22.84 -8.98
N VAL A 317 3.76 -22.03 -9.83
CA VAL A 317 3.24 -22.49 -11.13
C VAL A 317 4.33 -23.10 -12.01
N ASN A 318 3.96 -24.07 -12.82
CA ASN A 318 4.86 -24.85 -13.67
C ASN A 318 4.29 -25.00 -15.08
N LYS A 319 4.99 -25.72 -15.97
CA LYS A 319 4.52 -25.92 -17.35
C LYS A 319 3.13 -26.56 -17.49
N SER A 320 2.67 -27.40 -16.55
CA SER A 320 1.31 -27.97 -16.57
C SER A 320 0.26 -27.08 -15.90
N SER A 321 0.68 -25.99 -15.27
CA SER A 321 -0.21 -24.93 -14.80
C SER A 321 -0.75 -24.08 -15.95
N SER A 322 -0.06 -24.02 -17.09
CA SER A 322 -0.60 -23.40 -18.32
C SER A 322 -1.93 -24.04 -18.76
N GLY A 323 -2.75 -23.27 -19.47
CA GLY A 323 -4.01 -23.72 -20.08
C GLY A 323 -5.16 -22.74 -19.91
N LEU A 324 -6.35 -23.14 -20.39
CA LEU A 324 -7.58 -22.36 -20.26
C LEU A 324 -8.25 -22.62 -18.90
N TYR A 325 -8.54 -21.53 -18.19
CA TYR A 325 -9.29 -21.52 -16.94
C TYR A 325 -10.62 -20.82 -17.16
N ARG A 326 -11.67 -21.28 -16.48
CA ARG A 326 -13.02 -20.72 -16.50
C ARG A 326 -13.42 -20.31 -15.09
N CYS A 327 -14.02 -19.14 -14.98
CA CYS A 327 -14.84 -18.76 -13.84
C CYS A 327 -16.30 -18.87 -14.28
N GLN A 328 -17.14 -19.37 -13.39
CA GLN A 328 -18.57 -19.54 -13.58
C GLN A 328 -19.31 -18.95 -12.38
N SER A 329 -20.44 -18.33 -12.64
CA SER A 329 -21.37 -17.80 -11.62
C SER A 329 -22.76 -18.29 -11.97
N LEU A 330 -23.50 -18.78 -10.98
CA LEU A 330 -24.91 -19.13 -11.08
C LEU A 330 -25.72 -18.10 -10.29
N ASP A 331 -26.64 -17.42 -10.94
CA ASP A 331 -27.67 -16.64 -10.26
C ASP A 331 -28.71 -17.60 -9.67
N LEU A 332 -29.07 -17.42 -8.40
CA LEU A 332 -29.97 -18.34 -7.69
C LEU A 332 -31.44 -17.95 -7.81
N ASP A 333 -31.76 -16.72 -8.24
CA ASP A 333 -33.12 -16.22 -8.34
C ASP A 333 -33.73 -16.58 -9.71
N ASP A 334 -32.95 -16.52 -10.80
CA ASP A 334 -33.40 -16.87 -12.17
C ASP A 334 -32.71 -18.10 -12.79
N MET A 335 -31.77 -18.73 -12.06
CA MET A 335 -30.98 -19.89 -12.52
C MET A 335 -30.12 -19.63 -13.76
N THR A 336 -29.85 -18.36 -14.12
CA THR A 336 -28.96 -18.02 -15.23
C THR A 336 -27.50 -18.24 -14.86
N GLN A 337 -26.73 -18.70 -15.85
CA GLN A 337 -25.33 -19.06 -15.65
C GLN A 337 -24.43 -18.18 -16.52
N MET A 338 -23.57 -17.40 -15.88
CA MET A 338 -22.50 -16.65 -16.54
C MET A 338 -21.19 -17.43 -16.47
N GLN A 339 -20.36 -17.30 -17.51
CA GLN A 339 -19.03 -17.88 -17.55
C GLN A 339 -18.07 -16.97 -18.30
N GLN A 340 -16.80 -16.97 -17.88
CA GLN A 340 -15.72 -16.21 -18.51
C GLN A 340 -14.44 -17.04 -18.47
N ASP A 341 -13.71 -17.05 -19.58
CA ASP A 341 -12.52 -17.87 -19.75
C ASP A 341 -11.26 -16.99 -19.85
N VAL A 342 -10.13 -17.47 -19.33
CA VAL A 342 -8.82 -16.83 -19.44
C VAL A 342 -7.73 -17.87 -19.68
N GLU A 343 -6.78 -17.56 -20.56
CA GLU A 343 -5.62 -18.42 -20.79
C GLU A 343 -4.47 -18.00 -19.87
N LEU A 344 -3.96 -18.95 -19.08
CA LEU A 344 -2.72 -18.79 -18.32
C LEU A 344 -1.56 -19.39 -19.13
N VAL A 345 -0.55 -18.59 -19.42
CA VAL A 345 0.68 -19.04 -20.10
C VAL A 345 1.86 -18.90 -19.16
N VAL A 346 2.38 -20.04 -18.68
CA VAL A 346 3.59 -20.10 -17.85
C VAL A 346 4.82 -20.29 -18.73
N ASN A 347 5.81 -19.41 -18.57
CA ASN A 347 7.07 -19.43 -19.30
C ASN A 347 8.13 -20.24 -18.52
N TYR A 348 8.82 -21.15 -19.20
CA TYR A 348 9.80 -22.06 -18.60
C TYR A 348 10.99 -22.29 -19.55
N ILE A 349 12.09 -22.84 -19.01
CA ILE A 349 13.22 -23.34 -19.80
C ILE A 349 13.35 -24.83 -19.48
N GLU A 350 13.24 -25.69 -20.50
CA GLU A 350 13.31 -27.14 -20.35
C GLU A 350 14.48 -27.73 -21.13
N GLY A 351 15.09 -28.78 -20.56
CA GLY A 351 15.98 -29.68 -21.30
C GLY A 351 17.32 -29.09 -21.72
N VAL A 352 17.88 -28.15 -20.93
CA VAL A 352 19.22 -27.57 -21.16
C VAL A 352 20.27 -28.67 -21.21
N ARG A 353 20.81 -28.90 -22.41
CA ARG A 353 21.79 -29.95 -22.72
C ARG A 353 22.98 -29.34 -23.41
N VAL A 354 24.17 -29.84 -23.06
CA VAL A 354 25.42 -29.49 -23.71
C VAL A 354 25.99 -30.72 -24.41
N LYS A 355 26.25 -30.59 -25.71
CA LYS A 355 27.00 -31.55 -26.53
C LYS A 355 28.43 -31.04 -26.71
N MET A 356 29.37 -31.98 -26.83
CA MET A 356 30.79 -31.70 -27.00
C MET A 356 31.29 -32.55 -28.17
N GLU A 357 31.79 -31.89 -29.21
CA GLU A 357 32.20 -32.53 -30.47
C GLU A 357 33.61 -32.05 -30.88
N PRO A 358 34.61 -32.96 -30.95
CA PRO A 358 34.56 -34.37 -30.57
C PRO A 358 34.37 -34.57 -29.05
N ALA A 359 33.97 -35.78 -28.64
CA ALA A 359 33.76 -36.10 -27.22
C ALA A 359 35.09 -36.21 -26.44
N SER A 360 35.06 -35.86 -25.15
CA SER A 360 36.21 -35.95 -24.25
C SER A 360 36.64 -37.40 -23.95
N PRO A 361 37.92 -37.69 -23.67
CA PRO A 361 39.03 -36.74 -23.49
C PRO A 361 39.73 -36.33 -24.81
N LEU A 362 40.09 -35.05 -24.90
CA LEU A 362 40.65 -34.37 -26.08
C LEU A 362 42.18 -34.29 -25.98
N GLN A 363 42.94 -34.31 -27.08
CA GLN A 363 44.40 -34.21 -27.00
C GLN A 363 44.91 -32.75 -26.92
N GLU A 364 46.10 -32.57 -26.34
CA GLU A 364 46.81 -31.28 -26.38
C GLU A 364 47.08 -30.87 -27.84
N GLY A 365 46.62 -29.68 -28.23
CA GLY A 365 46.62 -29.16 -29.60
C GLY A 365 45.31 -29.32 -30.38
N ASP A 366 44.36 -30.14 -29.91
CA ASP A 366 43.06 -30.33 -30.57
C ASP A 366 42.21 -29.04 -30.57
N SER A 367 41.06 -29.11 -31.25
CA SER A 367 39.98 -28.12 -31.17
C SER A 367 38.63 -28.82 -30.95
N VAL A 368 37.71 -28.16 -30.23
CA VAL A 368 36.41 -28.71 -29.85
C VAL A 368 35.31 -27.65 -29.93
N THR A 369 34.12 -28.08 -30.34
CA THR A 369 32.91 -27.26 -30.29
C THR A 369 31.99 -27.77 -29.18
N LEU A 370 31.62 -26.87 -28.27
CA LEU A 370 30.58 -27.10 -27.28
C LEU A 370 29.28 -26.47 -27.81
N SER A 371 28.23 -27.26 -27.98
CA SER A 371 26.90 -26.80 -28.44
C SER A 371 25.87 -26.95 -27.32
N CYS A 372 25.10 -25.91 -27.05
CA CYS A 372 24.10 -25.86 -25.99
C CYS A 372 22.69 -25.72 -26.56
N ASP A 373 21.80 -26.67 -26.23
CA ASP A 373 20.43 -26.71 -26.72
C ASP A 373 19.44 -26.66 -25.54
N ALA A 374 18.40 -25.85 -25.64
CA ALA A 374 17.29 -25.77 -24.67
C ALA A 374 15.96 -25.47 -25.37
N HIS A 375 14.84 -25.77 -24.70
CA HIS A 375 13.50 -25.49 -25.21
C HIS A 375 12.75 -24.51 -24.30
N SER A 376 11.93 -23.63 -24.89
CA SER A 376 11.07 -22.68 -24.19
C SER A 376 9.95 -22.23 -25.14
N PRO A 377 8.77 -21.81 -24.61
CA PRO A 377 7.75 -21.11 -25.40
C PRO A 377 8.19 -19.74 -25.94
N VAL A 378 9.23 -19.14 -25.36
CA VAL A 378 9.78 -17.83 -25.74
C VAL A 378 11.19 -17.94 -26.31
N ALA A 379 11.65 -16.90 -27.02
CA ALA A 379 13.00 -16.83 -27.56
C ALA A 379 14.06 -16.92 -26.45
N LEU A 380 15.15 -17.63 -26.73
CA LEU A 380 16.24 -17.91 -25.80
C LEU A 380 17.57 -17.34 -26.28
N ASP A 381 18.26 -16.67 -25.36
CA ASP A 381 19.63 -16.21 -25.51
C ASP A 381 20.60 -17.14 -24.76
N TYR A 382 21.81 -17.27 -25.30
CA TYR A 382 22.83 -18.19 -24.81
C TYR A 382 24.14 -17.44 -24.53
N GLN A 383 24.75 -17.72 -23.38
CA GLN A 383 26.02 -17.14 -22.96
C GLN A 383 26.92 -18.22 -22.34
N TRP A 384 28.15 -18.32 -22.81
CA TRP A 384 29.14 -19.22 -22.23
C TRP A 384 29.98 -18.52 -21.18
N ARG A 385 30.25 -19.20 -20.07
CA ARG A 385 31.08 -18.75 -18.96
C ARG A 385 32.17 -19.76 -18.62
N ASP A 386 33.32 -19.28 -18.17
CA ASP A 386 34.36 -20.11 -17.56
C ASP A 386 34.02 -20.49 -16.11
N GLU A 387 34.88 -21.30 -15.49
CA GLU A 387 34.79 -21.72 -14.09
C GLU A 387 34.75 -20.53 -13.10
N LYS A 388 35.34 -19.39 -13.46
CA LYS A 388 35.35 -18.15 -12.66
C LYS A 388 34.10 -17.30 -12.89
N GLY A 389 33.14 -17.80 -13.68
CA GLY A 389 31.90 -17.11 -14.03
C GLY A 389 32.06 -16.00 -15.06
N LYS A 390 33.26 -15.80 -15.62
CA LYS A 390 33.53 -14.77 -16.64
C LYS A 390 32.93 -15.21 -17.96
N LYS A 391 32.23 -14.30 -18.64
CA LYS A 391 31.70 -14.52 -19.99
C LYS A 391 32.84 -14.73 -20.99
N VAL A 392 32.79 -15.83 -21.74
CA VAL A 392 33.80 -16.21 -22.76
C VAL A 392 33.26 -16.20 -24.19
N ALA A 393 31.96 -16.44 -24.40
CA ALA A 393 31.30 -16.33 -25.70
C ALA A 393 29.81 -15.97 -25.58
N GLU A 394 29.23 -15.51 -26.69
CA GLU A 394 27.79 -15.35 -26.92
C GLU A 394 27.31 -16.38 -27.94
N GLY A 395 26.03 -16.72 -27.90
CA GLY A 395 25.42 -17.70 -28.78
C GLY A 395 25.47 -19.12 -28.20
N ASN A 396 24.80 -20.04 -28.88
CA ASN A 396 24.62 -21.41 -28.41
C ASN A 396 25.86 -22.30 -28.58
N GLN A 397 26.91 -21.82 -29.26
CA GLN A 397 28.15 -22.55 -29.49
C GLN A 397 29.37 -21.83 -28.90
N LEU A 398 30.30 -22.61 -28.34
CA LEU A 398 31.63 -22.17 -27.93
C LEU A 398 32.67 -23.03 -28.63
N PHE A 399 33.50 -22.41 -29.45
CA PHE A 399 34.64 -23.04 -30.10
C PHE A 399 35.92 -22.79 -29.30
N LEU A 400 36.62 -23.86 -28.94
CA LEU A 400 37.92 -23.83 -28.27
C LEU A 400 38.95 -24.47 -29.19
N SER A 401 40.08 -23.80 -29.41
CA SER A 401 41.15 -24.29 -30.30
C SER A 401 42.52 -24.24 -29.62
N ASN A 402 43.44 -25.07 -30.13
CA ASN A 402 44.78 -25.25 -29.57
C ASN A 402 44.73 -25.58 -28.06
N LEU A 403 44.01 -26.66 -27.73
CA LEU A 403 43.76 -27.05 -26.35
C LEU A 403 45.04 -27.34 -25.58
N THR A 404 45.10 -26.88 -24.34
CA THR A 404 46.20 -27.12 -23.39
C THR A 404 45.66 -27.59 -22.04
N PHE A 405 46.52 -28.07 -21.16
CA PHE A 405 46.12 -28.36 -19.77
C PHE A 405 45.44 -27.16 -19.07
N GLU A 406 45.79 -25.91 -19.41
CA GLU A 406 45.17 -24.71 -18.85
C GLU A 406 43.76 -24.43 -19.39
N THR A 407 43.41 -25.00 -20.55
CA THR A 407 42.03 -24.97 -21.09
C THR A 407 41.13 -26.06 -20.49
N SER A 408 41.69 -26.97 -19.69
CA SER A 408 40.99 -28.14 -19.15
C SER A 408 40.14 -27.78 -17.92
N ASN A 409 39.14 -26.92 -18.12
CA ASN A 409 38.30 -26.35 -17.07
C ASN A 409 36.82 -26.76 -17.22
N ASN A 410 36.02 -26.40 -16.23
CA ASN A 410 34.56 -26.42 -16.33
C ASN A 410 34.06 -25.17 -17.08
N PHE A 411 33.22 -25.38 -18.09
CA PHE A 411 32.50 -24.33 -18.79
C PHE A 411 31.01 -24.43 -18.46
N SER A 412 30.33 -23.29 -18.38
CA SER A 412 28.90 -23.21 -18.11
C SER A 412 28.18 -22.53 -19.28
N CYS A 413 27.23 -23.23 -19.88
CA CYS A 413 26.23 -22.60 -20.74
C CYS A 413 25.13 -22.01 -19.83
N ARG A 414 24.96 -20.69 -19.88
CA ARG A 414 23.83 -19.97 -19.28
C ARG A 414 22.81 -19.68 -20.38
N VAL A 415 21.59 -20.14 -20.18
CA VAL A 415 20.44 -19.91 -21.06
C VAL A 415 19.49 -18.95 -20.35
N LEU A 416 19.05 -17.90 -21.04
CA LEU A 416 18.17 -16.88 -20.50
C LEU A 416 17.04 -16.56 -21.48
N ALA A 417 15.86 -16.22 -20.98
CA ALA A 417 14.73 -15.74 -21.79
C ALA A 417 14.65 -14.21 -21.71
N PRO A 418 15.09 -13.43 -22.73
CA PRO A 418 15.21 -11.98 -22.61
C PRO A 418 13.88 -11.25 -22.35
N SER A 419 12.77 -11.83 -22.82
CA SER A 419 11.42 -11.29 -22.59
C SER A 419 10.87 -11.55 -21.19
N VAL A 420 11.44 -12.48 -20.42
CA VAL A 420 10.90 -12.97 -19.14
C VAL A 420 11.91 -12.74 -18.01
N PRO A 421 11.79 -11.64 -17.23
CA PRO A 421 12.76 -11.27 -16.22
C PRO A 421 13.02 -12.38 -15.18
N GLY A 422 14.30 -12.73 -15.01
CA GLY A 422 14.72 -13.74 -14.02
C GLY A 422 14.27 -15.17 -14.36
N LEU A 423 13.99 -15.48 -15.63
CA LEU A 423 13.91 -16.84 -16.15
C LEU A 423 15.26 -17.20 -16.81
N GLU A 424 16.08 -17.95 -16.08
CA GLU A 424 17.38 -18.44 -16.54
C GLU A 424 17.68 -19.83 -15.99
N GLN A 425 18.50 -20.59 -16.72
CA GLN A 425 19.10 -21.84 -16.26
C GLN A 425 20.56 -21.92 -16.70
N SER A 426 21.33 -22.83 -16.10
CA SER A 426 22.67 -23.12 -16.57
C SER A 426 23.02 -24.60 -16.49
N LYS A 427 23.89 -25.05 -17.40
CA LYS A 427 24.43 -26.40 -17.42
C LYS A 427 25.94 -26.37 -17.58
N GLN A 428 26.64 -27.09 -16.72
CA GLN A 428 28.10 -27.20 -16.77
C GLN A 428 28.54 -28.39 -17.62
N VAL A 429 29.71 -28.25 -18.25
CA VAL A 429 30.44 -29.28 -18.99
C VAL A 429 31.92 -29.20 -18.62
N SER A 430 32.56 -30.33 -18.37
CA SER A 430 33.99 -30.41 -18.04
C SER A 430 34.78 -30.74 -19.31
N VAL A 431 35.69 -29.85 -19.70
CA VAL A 431 36.61 -30.11 -20.83
C VAL A 431 37.87 -30.77 -20.27
N ALA A 432 38.11 -32.02 -20.66
CA ALA A 432 39.26 -32.82 -20.22
C ALA A 432 40.29 -32.96 -21.34
N VAL A 433 41.45 -32.32 -21.17
CA VAL A 433 42.58 -32.35 -22.12
C VAL A 433 43.65 -33.33 -21.62
N GLN A 434 44.00 -34.30 -22.46
CA GLN A 434 45.04 -35.30 -22.23
C GLN A 434 46.30 -35.02 -23.06
N GLY A 435 47.46 -35.30 -22.47
CA GLY A 435 48.75 -35.09 -23.10
C GLY A 435 49.86 -35.83 -22.38
N LYS A 436 51.06 -35.84 -22.96
CA LYS A 436 52.27 -36.33 -22.28
C LYS A 436 52.59 -35.46 -21.05
N PRO A 437 53.27 -35.97 -20.01
CA PRO A 437 53.57 -35.18 -18.82
C PRO A 437 54.45 -33.98 -19.13
N ARG A 438 54.25 -32.88 -18.39
CA ARG A 438 55.05 -31.66 -18.47
C ARG A 438 55.57 -31.30 -17.08
N ILE A 439 56.86 -31.57 -16.81
CA ILE A 439 57.51 -31.15 -15.56
C ILE A 439 57.61 -29.62 -15.55
N VAL A 440 56.88 -28.97 -14.63
CA VAL A 440 56.78 -27.51 -14.51
C VAL A 440 57.78 -26.92 -13.52
N SER A 441 58.18 -27.67 -12.49
CA SER A 441 59.23 -27.23 -11.56
C SER A 441 59.93 -28.42 -10.91
N ILE A 442 61.22 -28.25 -10.64
CA ILE A 442 62.06 -29.17 -9.86
C ILE A 442 62.78 -28.38 -8.77
N SER A 443 63.36 -29.06 -7.78
CA SER A 443 64.26 -28.40 -6.83
C SER A 443 65.44 -27.74 -7.55
N SER A 444 65.68 -26.46 -7.24
CA SER A 444 66.90 -25.70 -7.59
C SER A 444 68.17 -26.46 -7.17
N PRO A 445 69.32 -26.27 -7.83
CA PRO A 445 70.58 -26.87 -7.38
C PRO A 445 70.82 -26.58 -5.90
N LEU A 446 70.90 -27.65 -5.12
CA LEU A 446 71.04 -27.60 -3.67
C LEU A 446 72.54 -27.70 -3.34
N TYR A 447 73.04 -26.75 -2.55
CA TYR A 447 74.36 -26.87 -1.94
C TYR A 447 74.24 -27.77 -0.73
N VAL A 448 74.87 -28.93 -0.79
CA VAL A 448 74.68 -30.04 0.16
C VAL A 448 76.00 -30.59 0.64
N ARG A 449 76.01 -31.16 1.84
CA ARG A 449 77.15 -31.93 2.34
C ARG A 449 76.89 -33.41 2.17
N GLN A 450 77.96 -34.19 2.07
CA GLN A 450 77.87 -35.64 2.17
C GLN A 450 77.17 -36.05 3.49
N ASP A 451 76.36 -37.11 3.43
CA ASP A 451 75.53 -37.64 4.54
C ASP A 451 74.37 -36.75 5.02
N GLU A 452 74.15 -35.58 4.42
CA GLU A 452 72.97 -34.75 4.66
C GLU A 452 71.69 -35.43 4.13
N VAL A 453 70.54 -35.22 4.78
CA VAL A 453 69.23 -35.71 4.30
C VAL A 453 68.48 -34.56 3.65
N VAL A 454 68.08 -34.75 2.39
CA VAL A 454 67.52 -33.68 1.54
C VAL A 454 66.19 -34.08 0.92
N ASN A 455 65.35 -33.07 0.68
CA ASN A 455 64.03 -33.22 0.07
C ASN A 455 64.05 -32.71 -1.37
N LEU A 456 64.02 -33.61 -2.33
CA LEU A 456 63.95 -33.28 -3.75
C LEU A 456 62.48 -33.25 -4.19
N THR A 457 62.07 -32.13 -4.76
CA THR A 457 60.69 -31.90 -5.22
C THR A 457 60.66 -31.93 -6.74
N CYS A 458 59.63 -32.56 -7.29
CA CYS A 458 59.35 -32.62 -8.72
C CYS A 458 57.85 -32.40 -8.93
N LYS A 459 57.48 -31.30 -9.58
CA LYS A 459 56.07 -30.99 -9.91
C LYS A 459 55.87 -31.02 -11.41
N ALA A 460 54.82 -31.69 -11.85
CA ALA A 460 54.43 -31.82 -13.24
C ALA A 460 52.92 -31.64 -13.42
N ILE A 461 52.51 -31.35 -14.65
CA ILE A 461 51.12 -31.41 -15.09
C ILE A 461 50.99 -32.64 -16.00
N ALA A 462 49.98 -33.48 -15.78
CA ALA A 462 49.71 -34.63 -16.63
C ALA A 462 48.28 -35.17 -16.45
N PHE A 463 47.67 -35.52 -17.58
CA PHE A 463 46.41 -36.27 -17.67
C PHE A 463 46.49 -37.17 -18.93
N PRO A 464 46.13 -38.47 -18.89
CA PRO A 464 45.58 -39.23 -17.75
C PRO A 464 46.61 -39.45 -16.63
N ARG A 465 46.15 -40.06 -15.52
CA ARG A 465 46.91 -40.24 -14.26
C ARG A 465 48.37 -40.67 -14.51
N PRO A 466 49.38 -39.84 -14.18
CA PRO A 466 50.79 -40.20 -14.29
C PRO A 466 51.29 -41.10 -13.16
N SER A 467 52.49 -41.63 -13.36
CA SER A 467 53.39 -42.24 -12.38
C SER A 467 54.68 -41.42 -12.30
N VAL A 468 55.28 -41.28 -11.11
CA VAL A 468 56.61 -40.68 -10.95
C VAL A 468 57.61 -41.75 -10.55
N HIS A 469 58.78 -41.70 -11.17
CA HIS A 469 59.90 -42.57 -10.86
C HIS A 469 61.16 -41.73 -10.67
N TRP A 470 61.94 -42.05 -9.64
CA TRP A 470 63.21 -41.42 -9.34
C TRP A 470 64.34 -42.41 -9.64
N ASN A 471 65.44 -41.95 -10.23
CA ASN A 471 66.60 -42.79 -10.52
C ASN A 471 67.43 -43.20 -9.28
N ILE A 472 66.98 -42.84 -8.07
CA ILE A 472 67.68 -43.06 -6.80
C ILE A 472 66.70 -43.62 -5.77
N ASN A 473 67.19 -44.54 -4.95
CA ASN A 473 66.43 -45.11 -3.85
C ASN A 473 66.28 -44.11 -2.69
N GLY A 474 65.05 -43.91 -2.23
CA GLY A 474 64.70 -43.10 -1.06
C GLY A 474 63.20 -43.21 -0.78
N THR A 475 62.69 -42.42 0.15
CA THR A 475 61.25 -42.41 0.51
C THR A 475 60.54 -41.30 -0.28
N ALA A 476 59.69 -41.68 -1.24
CA ALA A 476 58.95 -40.74 -2.07
C ALA A 476 57.48 -40.62 -1.62
N HIS A 477 56.98 -39.40 -1.53
CA HIS A 477 55.57 -39.09 -1.29
C HIS A 477 55.00 -38.34 -2.49
N GLU A 478 53.94 -38.88 -3.08
CA GLU A 478 53.22 -38.28 -4.20
C GLU A 478 51.92 -37.62 -3.74
N TYR A 479 51.68 -36.42 -4.25
CA TYR A 479 50.46 -35.64 -4.05
C TYR A 479 49.89 -35.30 -5.43
N MET A 480 48.60 -35.52 -5.63
CA MET A 480 47.91 -35.24 -6.89
C MET A 480 46.68 -34.38 -6.62
N ASP A 481 46.57 -33.26 -7.35
CA ASP A 481 45.46 -32.33 -7.30
C ASP A 481 45.04 -31.97 -8.73
N ASN A 482 43.84 -32.39 -9.12
CA ASN A 482 43.35 -32.38 -10.51
C ASN A 482 44.39 -32.96 -11.49
N GLN A 483 45.01 -32.11 -12.32
CA GLN A 483 46.03 -32.50 -13.30
C GLN A 483 47.47 -32.25 -12.84
N HIS A 484 47.65 -31.68 -11.64
CA HIS A 484 48.95 -31.39 -11.07
C HIS A 484 49.41 -32.55 -10.19
N ILE A 485 50.63 -33.03 -10.40
CA ILE A 485 51.31 -34.00 -9.54
C ILE A 485 52.56 -33.38 -8.95
N ALA A 486 52.79 -33.62 -7.65
CA ALA A 486 54.01 -33.28 -6.95
C ALA A 486 54.57 -34.52 -6.25
N SER A 487 55.81 -34.90 -6.57
CA SER A 487 56.54 -35.97 -5.88
C SER A 487 57.67 -35.36 -5.07
N ASN A 488 57.72 -35.70 -3.78
CA ASN A 488 58.74 -35.26 -2.84
C ASN A 488 59.56 -36.49 -2.40
N LEU A 489 60.81 -36.58 -2.85
CA LEU A 489 61.75 -37.64 -2.48
C LEU A 489 62.63 -37.19 -1.30
N THR A 490 62.57 -37.93 -0.20
CA THR A 490 63.55 -37.87 0.90
C THR A 490 64.70 -38.82 0.61
N VAL A 491 65.92 -38.29 0.56
CA VAL A 491 67.14 -39.07 0.23
C VAL A 491 68.35 -38.57 1.02
N ARG A 492 69.28 -39.47 1.35
CA ARG A 492 70.56 -39.15 2.01
C ARG A 492 71.65 -38.97 0.96
N VAL A 493 72.43 -37.90 1.06
CA VAL A 493 73.43 -37.50 0.06
C VAL A 493 74.63 -38.45 0.07
N SER A 494 74.74 -39.27 -0.98
CA SER A 494 75.89 -40.14 -1.23
C SER A 494 76.89 -39.51 -2.23
N HIS A 495 78.12 -40.04 -2.25
CA HIS A 495 79.15 -39.59 -3.20
C HIS A 495 78.73 -39.82 -4.67
N ASP A 496 78.03 -40.92 -4.96
CA ASP A 496 77.52 -41.18 -6.31
C ASP A 496 76.35 -40.25 -6.68
N LEU A 497 75.53 -39.85 -5.71
CA LEU A 497 74.47 -38.87 -5.90
C LEU A 497 75.02 -37.47 -6.20
N LEU A 498 76.12 -37.06 -5.57
CA LEU A 498 76.83 -35.81 -5.89
C LEU A 498 77.44 -35.82 -7.31
N ARG A 499 77.86 -36.99 -7.81
CA ARG A 499 78.44 -37.13 -9.16
C ARG A 499 77.38 -37.26 -10.25
N ALA A 500 76.35 -38.07 -10.03
CA ALA A 500 75.36 -38.43 -11.03
C ALA A 500 74.12 -37.53 -11.02
N GLY A 501 73.85 -36.82 -9.92
CA GLY A 501 72.63 -36.04 -9.71
C GLY A 501 71.36 -36.90 -9.63
N ALA A 502 70.24 -36.23 -9.37
CA ALA A 502 68.92 -36.87 -9.32
C ALA A 502 68.12 -36.63 -10.59
N MET A 503 67.36 -37.62 -11.02
CA MET A 503 66.48 -37.53 -12.18
C MET A 503 65.06 -37.92 -11.78
N CYS A 504 64.14 -36.98 -11.98
CA CYS A 504 62.71 -37.23 -11.89
C CYS A 504 62.20 -37.59 -13.28
N ARG A 505 61.56 -38.76 -13.40
CA ARG A 505 60.86 -39.25 -14.59
C ARG A 505 59.37 -39.32 -14.30
N VAL A 506 58.57 -38.57 -15.05
CA VAL A 506 57.11 -38.61 -14.97
C VAL A 506 56.56 -39.23 -16.24
N SER A 507 55.75 -40.27 -16.12
CA SER A 507 55.20 -41.03 -17.25
C SER A 507 53.69 -41.24 -17.15
N ASN A 508 52.99 -41.15 -18.27
CA ASN A 508 51.60 -41.60 -18.40
C ASN A 508 51.41 -42.40 -19.71
N ALA A 509 50.18 -42.79 -20.02
CA ALA A 509 49.86 -43.58 -21.23
C ALA A 509 50.21 -42.88 -22.57
N LEU A 510 50.48 -41.57 -22.57
CA LEU A 510 50.75 -40.77 -23.76
C LEU A 510 52.22 -40.35 -23.90
N GLY A 511 53.06 -40.58 -22.88
CA GLY A 511 54.49 -40.29 -22.98
C GLY A 511 55.21 -40.13 -21.65
N VAL A 512 56.44 -39.62 -21.73
CA VAL A 512 57.38 -39.48 -20.62
C VAL A 512 58.02 -38.09 -20.64
N SER A 513 58.28 -37.54 -19.46
CA SER A 513 59.02 -36.30 -19.24
C SER A 513 60.11 -36.56 -18.19
N GLU A 514 61.32 -36.10 -18.44
CA GLU A 514 62.46 -36.29 -17.54
C GLU A 514 63.18 -34.97 -17.27
N LYS A 515 63.57 -34.74 -16.02
CA LYS A 515 64.39 -33.59 -15.61
C LYS A 515 65.46 -34.02 -14.61
N HIS A 516 66.65 -33.48 -14.84
CA HIS A 516 67.83 -33.69 -14.00
C HIS A 516 67.99 -32.54 -12.99
N ILE A 517 68.33 -32.91 -11.76
CA ILE A 517 68.59 -32.05 -10.61
C ILE A 517 70.06 -32.24 -10.25
N GLN A 518 70.84 -31.18 -10.42
CA GLN A 518 72.24 -31.16 -10.02
C GLN A 518 72.36 -30.86 -8.53
N LEU A 519 73.18 -31.64 -7.83
CA LEU A 519 73.51 -31.44 -6.43
C LEU A 519 74.96 -30.95 -6.37
N LEU A 520 75.19 -29.82 -5.71
CA LEU A 520 76.50 -29.21 -5.62
C LEU A 520 77.08 -29.51 -4.24
N ASP A 521 78.22 -30.19 -4.21
CA ASP A 521 78.98 -30.38 -2.98
C ASP A 521 79.35 -29.00 -2.41
N GLN A 522 78.85 -28.72 -1.20
CA GLN A 522 79.24 -27.55 -0.43
C GLN A 522 80.64 -27.78 0.12
N LYS A 523 81.65 -27.71 -0.77
CA LYS A 523 83.05 -27.66 -0.38
C LYS A 523 83.23 -26.59 0.68
N THR A 524 83.43 -27.02 1.91
CA THR A 524 84.19 -26.23 2.86
C THR A 524 85.51 -25.93 2.17
N THR A 525 85.73 -24.66 1.83
CA THR A 525 87.07 -24.18 1.55
C THR A 525 87.88 -24.49 2.80
N ALA A 526 88.69 -25.54 2.75
CA ALA A 526 89.65 -25.81 3.79
C ALA A 526 90.44 -24.53 3.97
N GLU A 527 90.31 -23.90 5.14
CA GLU A 527 91.03 -22.67 5.45
C GLU A 527 92.49 -22.94 5.14
N SER A 528 93.02 -22.22 4.16
CA SER A 528 94.33 -22.56 3.63
C SER A 528 95.35 -22.39 4.76
N GLN A 529 95.87 -23.51 5.27
CA GLN A 529 96.90 -23.47 6.31
C GLN A 529 98.16 -22.75 5.81
N GLY A 530 98.31 -22.56 4.49
CA GLY A 530 99.24 -21.62 3.89
C GLY A 530 99.06 -20.16 4.34
N VAL A 531 97.84 -19.64 4.52
CA VAL A 531 97.62 -18.28 5.06
C VAL A 531 98.03 -18.20 6.53
N ILE A 532 97.79 -19.25 7.33
CA ILE A 532 98.24 -19.30 8.73
C ILE A 532 99.78 -19.38 8.79
N ILE A 533 100.42 -20.19 7.95
CA ILE A 533 101.89 -20.29 7.87
C ILE A 533 102.49 -18.96 7.39
N VAL A 534 101.93 -18.32 6.36
CA VAL A 534 102.38 -17.00 5.89
C VAL A 534 102.16 -15.92 6.97
N ALA A 535 101.03 -15.93 7.67
CA ALA A 535 100.76 -15.00 8.77
C ALA A 535 101.74 -15.21 9.95
N ILE A 536 102.09 -16.46 10.29
CA ILE A 536 103.09 -16.78 11.31
C ILE A 536 104.49 -16.32 10.85
N ILE A 537 104.89 -16.57 9.61
CA ILE A 537 106.19 -16.12 9.07
C ILE A 537 106.26 -14.59 9.04
N VAL A 538 105.20 -13.91 8.59
CA VAL A 538 105.11 -12.44 8.60
C VAL A 538 105.12 -11.90 10.03
N ALA A 539 104.42 -12.53 10.97
CA ALA A 539 104.44 -12.13 12.38
C ALA A 539 105.83 -12.31 13.02
N ILE A 540 106.53 -13.43 12.75
CA ILE A 540 107.90 -13.66 13.21
C ILE A 540 108.87 -12.63 12.59
N LEU A 541 108.74 -12.32 11.30
CA LEU A 541 109.54 -11.28 10.64
C LEU A 541 109.26 -9.89 11.24
N VAL A 542 108.00 -9.54 11.48
CA VAL A 542 107.61 -8.27 12.12
C VAL A 542 108.12 -8.19 13.55
N VAL A 543 108.07 -9.28 14.34
CA VAL A 543 108.64 -9.33 15.70
C VAL A 543 110.17 -9.23 15.66
N ALA A 544 110.85 -9.85 14.69
CA ALA A 544 112.29 -9.73 14.52
C ALA A 544 112.70 -8.30 14.13
N VAL A 545 111.95 -7.65 13.23
CA VAL A 545 112.15 -6.25 12.84
C VAL A 545 111.86 -5.31 14.02
N LEU A 546 110.78 -5.52 14.77
CA LEU A 546 110.47 -4.76 15.98
C LEU A 546 111.56 -4.96 17.06
N GLY A 547 112.06 -6.18 17.25
CA GLY A 547 113.19 -6.46 18.14
C GLY A 547 114.47 -5.73 17.72
N ALA A 548 114.77 -5.72 16.42
CA ALA A 548 115.90 -4.95 15.87
C ALA A 548 115.70 -3.44 16.03
N VAL A 549 114.49 -2.91 15.79
CA VAL A 549 114.15 -1.50 15.98
C VAL A 549 114.24 -1.10 17.45
N ILE A 550 113.71 -1.90 18.38
CA ILE A 550 113.82 -1.68 19.83
C ILE A 550 115.29 -1.73 20.26
N TYR A 551 116.08 -2.70 19.79
CA TYR A 551 117.52 -2.76 20.03
C TYR A 551 118.25 -1.50 19.51
N PHE A 552 117.90 -1.00 18.32
CA PHE A 552 118.45 0.24 17.78
C PHE A 552 117.99 1.50 18.54
N LEU A 553 116.75 1.54 19.04
CA LEU A 553 116.23 2.63 19.87
C LEU A 553 116.89 2.65 21.26
N HIS A 554 117.13 1.47 21.85
CA HIS A 554 117.91 1.34 23.10
C HIS A 554 119.36 1.77 22.89
N LYS A 555 119.99 1.35 21.78
CA LYS A 555 121.37 1.69 21.42
C LYS A 555 121.58 3.16 21.01
N LYS A 556 120.51 3.87 20.62
CA LYS A 556 120.54 5.32 20.30
C LYS A 556 119.90 6.22 21.36
N GLY A 557 119.59 5.70 22.55
CA GLY A 557 119.48 6.49 23.78
C GLY A 557 118.41 7.58 23.80
N LYS A 558 117.24 7.36 23.19
CA LYS A 558 116.08 8.28 23.27
C LYS A 558 114.75 7.55 23.43
N ILE A 559 114.44 7.15 24.66
CA ILE A 559 113.07 6.85 25.12
C ILE A 559 112.78 7.78 26.31
N PRO A 560 111.92 8.81 26.18
CA PRO A 560 111.50 9.62 27.31
C PRO A 560 110.36 8.93 28.08
N CYS A 561 110.61 8.58 29.35
CA CYS A 561 109.57 8.06 30.24
C CYS A 561 108.70 9.21 30.80
N GLY A 562 107.44 9.29 30.35
CA GLY A 562 106.40 10.15 30.95
C GLY A 562 105.51 9.38 31.94
N ARG A 563 105.20 9.96 33.10
CA ARG A 563 104.56 9.28 34.23
C ARG A 563 103.09 9.70 34.39
N ALA A 564 102.21 8.72 34.55
CA ALA A 564 100.92 8.75 35.25
C ALA A 564 99.90 9.89 34.99
N GLY A 565 98.76 9.53 34.38
CA GLY A 565 97.48 10.21 34.54
C GLY A 565 96.39 9.17 34.82
N LYS A 566 95.55 9.38 35.83
CA LYS A 566 94.53 8.44 36.32
C LYS A 566 93.18 9.13 36.31
N GLN A 567 92.18 8.59 35.60
CA GLN A 567 90.78 9.02 35.73
C GLN A 567 89.80 7.91 35.33
N ASP A 568 88.56 8.05 35.79
CA ASP A 568 87.74 6.93 36.25
C ASP A 568 86.73 6.35 35.25
N ILE A 569 86.14 5.23 35.69
CA ILE A 569 85.09 4.46 35.05
C ILE A 569 83.82 5.30 34.87
N THR A 570 83.26 5.37 33.66
CA THR A 570 81.80 5.51 33.48
C THR A 570 81.35 5.00 32.10
N ARG A 571 80.34 4.12 32.07
CA ARG A 571 79.58 3.80 30.84
C ARG A 571 78.47 4.85 30.63
N PRO A 572 78.19 5.20 29.37
CA PRO A 572 76.81 5.23 28.88
C PRO A 572 76.69 4.53 27.51
N GLU A 573 75.79 3.57 27.34
CA GLU A 573 74.39 3.70 26.86
C GLU A 573 74.27 3.44 25.34
N ALA A 574 73.34 2.54 24.99
CA ALA A 574 72.98 2.22 23.61
C ALA A 574 71.55 2.68 23.32
N ARG A 575 71.41 3.53 22.30
CA ARG A 575 70.17 3.96 21.63
C ARG A 575 70.57 4.29 20.18
N LYS A 576 69.74 4.07 19.14
CA LYS A 576 68.32 3.70 19.10
C LYS A 576 67.92 3.26 17.66
N ASP A 577 66.82 2.51 17.54
CA ASP A 577 65.79 2.52 16.46
C ASP A 577 66.25 2.32 14.99
N LYS A 578 65.52 1.72 14.02
CA LYS A 578 64.22 1.00 13.85
C LYS A 578 64.28 0.32 12.45
N ILE A 579 63.38 -0.53 11.92
CA ILE A 579 62.02 -1.05 12.26
C ILE A 579 61.95 -2.52 11.69
N VAL A 580 61.36 -3.53 12.36
CA VAL A 580 60.00 -4.14 12.16
C VAL A 580 59.70 -4.54 10.69
N VAL A 581 59.21 -5.74 10.30
CA VAL A 581 58.16 -6.64 10.84
C VAL A 581 58.62 -8.11 10.68
N GLU A 582 58.94 -8.84 11.76
CA GLU A 582 58.06 -9.79 12.51
C GLU A 582 57.54 -11.04 11.76
N VAL A 583 58.03 -12.20 12.21
CA VAL A 583 57.28 -13.47 12.36
C VAL A 583 57.78 -14.11 13.65
N LYS A 584 56.90 -14.56 14.56
CA LYS A 584 57.31 -15.38 15.71
C LYS A 584 56.25 -16.40 16.14
N SER A 585 56.73 -17.62 16.36
CA SER A 585 56.01 -18.81 16.85
C SER A 585 55.79 -18.85 18.38
N ASP A 586 54.74 -19.57 18.75
CA ASP A 586 54.63 -20.58 19.83
C ASP A 586 55.37 -20.39 21.16
N LYS A 587 54.63 -20.50 22.28
CA LYS A 587 54.50 -21.79 23.02
C LYS A 587 53.52 -21.73 24.22
N LEU A 588 53.08 -22.92 24.63
CA LEU A 588 52.36 -23.28 25.86
C LEU A 588 53.16 -22.97 27.14
N PRO A 589 52.54 -23.05 28.34
CA PRO A 589 52.88 -24.19 29.22
C PRO A 589 51.68 -24.88 29.91
N GLU A 590 52.00 -25.75 30.87
CA GLU A 590 51.26 -26.94 31.35
C GLU A 590 50.16 -26.73 32.44
N GLU A 591 49.59 -27.87 32.81
CA GLU A 591 48.48 -28.15 33.75
C GLU A 591 48.70 -27.72 35.22
N ALA A 592 47.58 -27.49 35.93
CA ALA A 592 47.24 -28.14 37.21
C ALA A 592 45.93 -27.57 37.80
N GLY A 593 45.21 -28.33 38.64
CA GLY A 593 44.28 -27.76 39.64
C GLY A 593 42.86 -28.34 39.68
N LEU A 594 42.55 -29.09 40.74
CA LEU A 594 41.29 -29.78 41.03
C LEU A 594 40.37 -28.96 41.98
N LEU A 595 39.05 -29.24 41.89
CA LEU A 595 37.99 -29.18 42.95
C LEU A 595 37.37 -27.84 43.42
N GLN A 596 36.06 -27.70 43.17
CA GLN A 596 34.91 -27.46 44.09
C GLN A 596 33.73 -26.87 43.27
N GLY A 597 32.45 -27.09 43.53
CA GLY A 597 31.76 -27.90 44.55
C GLY A 597 30.32 -27.38 44.76
N ALA A 598 29.36 -28.26 45.11
CA ALA A 598 27.92 -28.00 45.35
C ALA A 598 27.08 -27.57 44.11
N ASN A 599 26.07 -28.30 43.60
CA ASN A 599 24.96 -29.12 44.14
C ASN A 599 23.62 -28.33 44.22
N GLY A 600 22.55 -28.94 43.71
CA GLY A 600 21.25 -28.31 43.44
C GLY A 600 20.26 -29.27 42.77
N GLU A 601 19.89 -30.33 43.50
CA GLU A 601 18.84 -31.31 43.18
C GLU A 601 17.46 -30.65 42.85
N LYS A 602 16.46 -31.29 42.22
CA LYS A 602 16.13 -32.74 42.12
C LYS A 602 15.23 -33.06 40.90
N ARG A 603 15.35 -34.30 40.40
CA ARG A 603 14.38 -35.04 39.54
C ARG A 603 13.26 -35.67 40.41
N PRO A 604 12.40 -36.64 39.99
CA PRO A 604 12.03 -37.20 38.66
C PRO A 604 10.49 -37.10 38.39
N GLY A 605 9.83 -37.63 37.34
CA GLY A 605 10.22 -38.47 36.19
C GLY A 605 9.39 -39.77 36.11
N ALA A 606 8.84 -40.14 34.94
CA ALA A 606 8.40 -41.50 34.53
C ALA A 606 7.61 -41.47 33.19
N ASP A 607 7.81 -42.51 32.38
CA ASP A 607 6.88 -43.21 31.46
C ASP A 607 5.89 -42.42 30.57
N GLN A 608 6.24 -42.26 29.28
CA GLN A 608 5.76 -43.12 28.17
C GLN A 608 6.59 -42.93 26.90
#